data_AF-A0A2E7RIZ8-F1
#
_entry.id   AF-A0A2E7RIZ8-F1
#
_cell.length_a   1.000
_cell.length_b   1.000
_cell.length_c   1.000
_cell.angle_alpha   90.00
_cell.angle_beta   90.00
_cell.angle_gamma   90.00
#
_symmetry.space_group_name_H-M   'P 1'
#
loop_
_entity.id
_entity.type
_entity.pdbx_description
1 polymer ?
#
loop_
_entity_poly.entity_id
_entity_poly.type
_entity_poly.pdbx_seq_one_letter_code
_entity_poly.pdbx_strand_id
1 'polypeptide(L)' 'MFGGNKVKLNKELLERCRKCAEVAGYSSVEEFIEHVLEKELKSIESSGTSDEAITESLRGLGYIS' A
#
# COMPACT_ATOMS: atom_id res chain seq x y z
N MET A 1 -0.25 13.37 12.86
CA MET A 1 0.09 14.54 12.02
C MET A 1 -0.36 14.23 10.61
N PHE A 2 -1.55 14.65 10.19
CA PHE A 2 -2.05 14.41 8.83
C PHE A 2 -1.79 15.63 7.95
N GLY A 3 -0.52 15.83 7.61
CA GLY A 3 -0.02 16.83 6.67
C GLY A 3 0.72 16.16 5.53
N GLY A 4 0.08 15.18 4.88
CA GLY A 4 0.68 14.35 3.83
C GLY A 4 0.34 14.81 2.41
N ASN A 5 1.08 14.27 1.44
CA ASN A 5 0.78 14.41 0.01
C ASN A 5 -0.58 13.77 -0.33
N LYS A 6 -1.37 14.42 -1.20
CA LYS A 6 -2.68 13.90 -1.62
C LYS A 6 -2.53 12.96 -2.82
N VAL A 7 -2.92 11.70 -2.65
CA VAL A 7 -3.03 10.71 -3.74
C VAL A 7 -4.49 10.57 -4.14
N LYS A 8 -4.80 10.72 -5.44
CA LYS A 8 -6.14 10.47 -5.96
C LYS A 8 -6.35 8.97 -6.18
N LEU A 9 -7.43 8.43 -5.63
CA LEU A 9 -7.87 7.06 -5.86
C LEU A 9 -9.17 7.05 -6.67
N ASN A 10 -9.33 6.01 -7.49
CA ASN A 10 -10.62 5.76 -8.15
C ASN A 10 -11.71 5.57 -7.07
N LYS A 11 -12.90 6.12 -7.32
CA LYS A 11 -14.02 6.09 -6.38
C LYS A 11 -14.41 4.66 -5.99
N GLU A 12 -14.49 3.74 -6.94
CA GLU A 12 -14.86 2.34 -6.70
C GLU A 12 -13.80 1.62 -5.85
N LEU A 13 -12.52 1.93 -6.07
CA LEU A 13 -11.44 1.40 -5.24
C LEU A 13 -11.57 1.92 -3.81
N LEU A 14 -11.80 3.22 -3.62
CA LEU A 14 -11.96 3.81 -2.30
C LEU A 14 -13.17 3.21 -1.54
N GLU A 15 -14.28 2.96 -2.22
CA GLU A 15 -15.45 2.31 -1.61
C GLU A 15 -15.14 0.87 -1.14
N ARG A 16 -14.33 0.13 -1.90
CA ARG A 16 -13.84 -1.20 -1.47
C ARG A 16 -12.94 -1.07 -0.26
N CYS A 17 -12.02 -0.10 -0.25
CA CYS A 17 -11.16 0.17 0.90
C CYS A 17 -11.98 0.49 2.16
N ARG A 18 -13.04 1.31 2.05
CA ARG A 18 -13.94 1.64 3.18
C ARG A 18 -14.60 0.39 3.76
N LYS A 19 -15.16 -0.48 2.90
CA LYS A 19 -15.77 -1.73 3.33
C LYS A 19 -14.78 -2.63 4.06
N CYS A 20 -13.57 -2.79 3.51
CA CYS A 20 -12.52 -3.57 4.16
C CYS A 20 -12.10 -2.97 5.49
N ALA A 21 -11.94 -1.64 5.57
CA ALA A 21 -11.55 -0.93 6.78
C ALA A 21 -12.58 -1.13 7.91
N GLU A 22 -13.87 -1.00 7.60
CA GLU A 22 -14.97 -1.21 8.56
C GLU A 22 -15.00 -2.65 9.08
N VAL A 23 -14.96 -3.63 8.18
CA VAL A 23 -14.98 -5.06 8.55
C VAL A 23 -13.75 -5.44 9.39
N ALA A 24 -12.59 -4.84 9.10
CA ALA A 24 -11.35 -5.09 9.82
C ALA A 24 -11.19 -4.24 11.09
N GLY A 25 -12.16 -3.36 11.41
CA GLY A 25 -12.19 -2.59 12.66
C GLY A 25 -11.21 -1.41 12.71
N TYR A 26 -10.80 -0.86 11.57
CA TYR A 26 -9.94 0.33 11.50
C TYR A 26 -10.71 1.59 11.89
N SER A 27 -10.01 2.55 12.52
CA SER A 27 -10.63 3.82 12.95
C SER A 27 -11.01 4.72 11.78
N SER A 28 -10.33 4.57 10.64
CA SER A 28 -10.63 5.26 9.39
C SER A 28 -10.15 4.47 8.17
N VAL A 29 -10.69 4.81 6.99
CA VAL A 29 -10.20 4.26 5.72
C VAL A 29 -8.76 4.71 5.41
N GLU A 30 -8.35 5.88 5.92
CA GLU A 30 -6.99 6.40 5.74
C GLU A 30 -5.97 5.54 6.49
N GLU A 31 -6.28 5.17 7.75
CA GLU A 31 -5.45 4.26 8.56
C GLU A 31 -5.29 2.90 7.86
N PHE A 32 -6.39 2.35 7.33
CA PHE A 32 -6.36 1.09 6.58
C PHE A 32 -5.46 1.18 5.34
N ILE A 33 -5.59 2.24 4.54
CA ILE A 33 -4.79 2.42 3.33
C ILE A 33 -3.32 2.55 3.69
N GLU A 34 -2.98 3.36 4.69
CA GLU A 34 -1.60 3.54 5.16
C GLU A 34 -0.99 2.21 5.60
N HIS A 35 -1.68 1.44 6.44
CA HIS A 35 -1.17 0.17 6.94
C HIS A 35 -1.00 -0.87 5.82
N VAL A 36 -1.93 -0.95 4.87
CA VAL A 36 -1.79 -1.84 3.71
C VAL A 36 -0.59 -1.44 2.85
N LEU A 37 -0.41 -0.15 2.59
CA LEU A 37 0.75 0.33 1.82
C LEU A 37 2.06 0.06 2.55
N GLU A 38 2.14 0.31 3.86
CA GLU A 38 3.33 -0.03 4.66
C GLU A 38 3.66 -1.52 4.62
N LYS A 39 2.64 -2.38 4.66
CA LYS A 39 2.85 -3.84 4.56
C LYS A 39 3.41 -4.24 3.20
N GLU A 40 2.86 -3.70 2.12
CA GLU A 40 3.35 -4.00 0.77
C GLU A 40 4.76 -3.44 0.54
N LEU A 41 5.04 -2.22 1.00
CA LEU A 41 6.37 -1.62 0.93
C LEU A 41 7.41 -2.49 1.66
N LYS A 42 7.11 -2.92 2.90
CA LYS A 42 7.98 -3.86 3.64
C LYS A 42 8.25 -5.15 2.86
N SER A 43 7.26 -5.66 2.12
CA SER A 43 7.45 -6.86 1.28
C SER A 43 8.43 -6.60 0.13
N ILE A 44 8.33 -5.44 -0.52
CA ILE A 44 9.20 -5.05 -1.64
C ILE A 44 10.63 -4.78 -1.13
N GLU A 45 10.74 -4.04 -0.02
CA GLU A 45 12.00 -3.65 0.61
C GLU A 45 12.70 -4.80 1.36
N SER A 46 12.05 -5.98 1.48
CA SER A 46 12.61 -7.13 2.20
C SER A 46 13.92 -7.66 1.61
N SER A 47 14.18 -7.42 0.33
CA SER A 47 15.44 -7.82 -0.34
C SER A 47 16.52 -6.74 -0.29
N GLY A 48 16.21 -5.57 0.29
CA GLY A 48 17.06 -4.38 0.32
C GLY A 48 16.35 -3.15 -0.26
N THR A 49 16.94 -1.97 0.00
CA THR A 49 16.38 -0.66 -0.39
C THR A 49 17.12 -0.03 -1.57
N SER A 50 18.08 -0.73 -2.18
CA SER A 50 18.75 -0.29 -3.41
C SER A 50 17.86 -0.54 -4.63
N ASP A 51 18.01 0.28 -5.68
CA ASP A 51 17.18 0.20 -6.89
C ASP A 51 17.19 -1.21 -7.52
N GLU A 52 18.36 -1.86 -7.53
CA GLU A 52 18.53 -3.23 -8.04
C GLU A 52 17.75 -4.24 -7.19
N ALA A 53 17.80 -4.13 -5.86
CA ALA A 53 17.10 -5.02 -4.95
C ALA A 53 15.57 -4.85 -5.04
N ILE A 54 15.10 -3.61 -5.15
CA ILE A 54 13.67 -3.30 -5.35
C ILE A 54 13.19 -3.85 -6.69
N THR A 55 13.99 -3.69 -7.75
CA THR A 55 13.65 -4.21 -9.09
C THR A 55 13.51 -5.73 -9.10
N GLU A 56 14.44 -6.45 -8.48
CA GLU A 56 14.39 -7.91 -8.35
C GLU A 56 13.19 -8.37 -7.50
N SER A 57 12.89 -7.69 -6.38
CA SER A 57 11.68 -7.94 -5.60
C SER A 57 10.41 -7.75 -6.43
N LEU A 58 10.32 -6.66 -7.19
CA LEU A 58 9.15 -6.37 -8.03
C LEU A 58 8.98 -7.39 -9.17
N ARG A 59 10.07 -7.88 -9.76
CA ARG A 59 10.04 -9.01 -10.72
C ARG A 59 9.53 -10.29 -10.07
N GLY A 60 10.06 -10.63 -8.88
CA GLY A 60 9.65 -11.82 -8.14
C GLY A 60 8.17 -11.82 -7.74
N LEU A 61 7.61 -10.62 -7.50
CA LEU A 61 6.19 -10.41 -7.21
C LEU A 61 5.32 -10.27 -8.48
N GLY A 62 5.91 -10.22 -9.68
CA GLY A 62 5.20 -10.14 -10.95
C GLY A 62 4.66 -8.75 -11.31
N TYR A 63 5.13 -7.68 -10.68
CA TYR A 63 4.72 -6.31 -11.01
C TYR A 63 5.35 -5.80 -12.30
N ILE A 64 6.54 -6.31 -12.65
CA ILE A 64 7.28 -5.96 -13.85
C ILE A 64 7.82 -7.22 -14.51
N SER A 65 7.91 -7.21 -15.85
CA SER A 65 8.46 -8.28 -16.68
C SER A 65 9.64 -7.78 -17.49
#